data_AF-A0A523MCQ1-F1
#
_entry.id   AF-A0A523MCQ1-F1
#
_cell.length_a   1.000
_cell.length_b   1.000
_cell.length_c   1.000
_cell.angle_alpha   90.00
_cell.angle_beta   90.00
_cell.angle_gamma   90.00
#
_symmetry.space_group_name_H-M   'P 1'
#
loop_
_entity.id
_entity.type
_entity.pdbx_description
1 polymer ?
#
loop_
_entity_poly.entity_id
_entity_poly.type
_entity_poly.pdbx_seq_one_letter_code
_entity_poly.pdbx_strand_id
1 'polypeptide(L)'
;MSWEDKSNFIRFFYTRRYWGDCLNFLFDNSLGVSFWKRFILLKRLYAITFATENIPHSQQQILVFVRAILRTPRSSDGVIVEAGCFKGISSAKLSIAAALAGKEFIICDSFEGLPDNDEPHDKGIYGRPLTFNEGDY
;
A
#
# COMPACT_ATOMS: atom_id res chain seq x y z
N MET A 1 -25.90 -2.14 18.73
CA MET A 1 -25.03 -1.81 17.58
C MET A 1 -23.76 -2.62 17.74
N SER A 2 -23.54 -3.60 16.85
CA SER A 2 -22.44 -4.56 16.98
C SER A 2 -21.08 -3.87 16.78
N TRP A 3 -20.00 -4.54 17.18
CA TRP A 3 -18.63 -4.05 16.90
C TRP A 3 -18.35 -3.95 15.39
N GLU A 4 -18.97 -4.79 14.57
CA GLU A 4 -18.90 -4.76 13.11
C GLU A 4 -19.58 -3.51 12.53
N ASP A 5 -20.72 -3.09 13.08
CA ASP A 5 -21.39 -1.86 12.66
C ASP A 5 -20.55 -0.61 12.98
N LYS A 6 -19.88 -0.59 14.14
CA LYS A 6 -19.00 0.52 14.52
C LYS A 6 -17.73 0.55 13.67
N SER A 7 -17.14 -0.60 13.31
CA SER A 7 -15.94 -0.67 12.46
C SER A 7 -16.25 -0.28 11.01
N ASN A 8 -17.40 -0.70 10.48
CA ASN A 8 -17.88 -0.31 9.14
C ASN A 8 -18.24 1.18 9.06
N PHE A 9 -18.85 1.74 10.11
CA PHE A 9 -19.17 3.17 10.18
C PHE A 9 -17.90 4.03 10.25
N ILE A 10 -16.91 3.65 11.06
CA ILE A 10 -15.61 4.35 11.14
C ILE A 10 -14.83 4.21 9.81
N ARG A 11 -14.84 3.03 9.16
CA ARG A 11 -14.26 2.82 7.81
C ARG A 11 -14.97 3.62 6.71
N PHE A 12 -16.29 3.77 6.79
CA PHE A 12 -17.10 4.59 5.87
C PHE A 12 -16.79 6.10 6.02
N PHE A 13 -16.56 6.57 7.25
CA PHE A 13 -16.17 7.96 7.50
C PHE A 13 -14.72 8.25 7.12
N TYR A 14 -13.80 7.30 7.36
CA TYR A 14 -12.43 7.41 6.83
C TYR A 14 -12.45 7.53 5.31
N THR A 15 -13.26 6.73 4.60
CA THR A 15 -13.33 6.82 3.14
C THR A 15 -13.89 8.16 2.65
N ARG A 16 -14.93 8.74 3.27
CA ARG A 16 -15.60 9.97 2.79
C ARG A 16 -14.69 11.20 2.71
N ARG A 17 -13.68 11.33 3.58
CA ARG A 17 -12.72 12.46 3.55
C ARG A 17 -11.73 12.40 2.37
N TYR A 18 -11.62 11.25 1.70
CA TYR A 18 -10.62 11.03 0.64
C TYR A 18 -11.21 10.56 -0.69
N TRP A 19 -12.52 10.81 -0.89
CA TRP A 19 -13.15 10.61 -2.19
C TRP A 19 -12.47 11.45 -3.28
N GLY A 20 -11.92 12.62 -2.91
CA GLY A 20 -11.12 13.44 -3.82
C GLY A 20 -9.95 12.68 -4.43
N ASP A 21 -9.15 11.96 -3.63
CA ASP A 21 -7.99 11.21 -4.13
C ASP A 21 -8.40 10.03 -5.02
N CYS A 22 -9.49 9.35 -4.65
CA CYS A 22 -10.05 8.27 -5.45
C CYS A 22 -10.57 8.78 -6.80
N LEU A 23 -11.32 9.88 -6.81
CA LEU A 23 -11.80 10.51 -8.04
C LEU A 23 -10.63 11.01 -8.88
N ASN A 24 -9.68 11.72 -8.27
CA ASN A 24 -8.46 12.17 -8.94
C ASN A 24 -7.71 10.99 -9.56
N PHE A 25 -7.66 9.83 -8.92
CA PHE A 25 -7.01 8.63 -9.47
C PHE A 25 -7.78 8.07 -10.66
N LEU A 26 -9.11 7.95 -10.53
CA LEU A 26 -9.99 7.44 -11.58
C LEU A 26 -9.97 8.31 -12.84
N PHE A 27 -9.75 9.62 -12.71
CA PHE A 27 -9.74 10.57 -13.83
C PHE A 27 -8.34 11.04 -14.27
N ASP A 28 -7.26 10.60 -13.61
CA ASP A 28 -5.87 10.87 -14.02
C ASP A 28 -5.46 10.17 -15.32
N ASN A 29 -5.71 10.83 -16.46
CA ASN A 29 -5.41 10.30 -17.79
C ASN A 29 -3.90 10.21 -18.08
N SER A 30 -3.03 10.75 -17.21
CA SER A 30 -1.57 10.63 -17.36
C SER A 30 -1.04 9.22 -17.06
N LEU A 31 -1.84 8.35 -16.41
CA LEU A 31 -1.39 7.04 -15.94
C LEU A 31 -1.29 5.97 -17.03
N GLY A 32 -1.56 6.29 -18.30
CA GLY A 32 -1.46 5.32 -19.41
C GLY A 32 -2.42 4.12 -19.32
N VAL A 33 -3.39 4.17 -18.39
CA VAL A 33 -4.32 3.07 -18.10
C VAL A 33 -5.77 3.58 -18.22
N SER A 34 -6.63 2.79 -18.86
CA SER A 34 -8.04 3.15 -19.05
C SER A 34 -8.77 3.33 -17.72
N PHE A 35 -9.81 4.18 -17.74
CA PHE A 35 -10.67 4.43 -16.58
C PHE A 35 -11.16 3.13 -15.93
N TRP A 36 -11.64 2.17 -16.74
CA TRP A 36 -12.16 0.90 -16.23
C TRP A 36 -11.11 0.05 -15.50
N LYS A 37 -9.89 -0.01 -16.03
CA LYS A 37 -8.78 -0.72 -15.35
C LYS A 37 -8.43 -0.03 -14.02
N ARG A 38 -8.45 1.31 -13.97
CA ARG A 38 -8.26 2.08 -12.73
C ARG A 38 -9.38 1.84 -11.72
N PHE A 39 -10.62 1.77 -12.18
CA PHE A 39 -11.78 1.46 -11.34
C PHE A 39 -11.72 0.04 -10.75
N ILE A 40 -11.39 -0.96 -11.57
CA ILE A 40 -11.21 -2.34 -11.12
C ILE A 40 -10.05 -2.44 -10.13
N LEU A 41 -8.91 -1.80 -10.43
CA LEU A 41 -7.77 -1.72 -9.52
C LEU A 41 -8.21 -1.13 -8.17
N LEU A 42 -8.85 0.03 -8.16
CA LEU A 42 -9.30 0.69 -6.93
C LEU A 42 -10.23 -0.22 -6.10
N LYS A 43 -11.18 -0.90 -6.75
CA LYS A 43 -12.05 -1.89 -6.09
C LYS A 43 -11.26 -3.02 -5.45
N ARG A 44 -10.25 -3.58 -6.15
CA ARG A 44 -9.40 -4.65 -5.62
C ARG A 44 -8.55 -4.17 -4.44
N LEU A 45 -8.03 -2.95 -4.48
CA LEU A 45 -7.30 -2.35 -3.37
C LEU A 45 -8.18 -2.26 -2.11
N TYR A 46 -9.44 -1.84 -2.27
CA TYR A 46 -10.41 -1.82 -1.17
C TYR A 46 -10.79 -3.22 -0.71
N ALA A 47 -10.98 -4.19 -1.61
CA ALA A 47 -11.25 -5.57 -1.22
C ALA A 47 -10.12 -6.13 -0.33
N ILE A 48 -8.86 -5.89 -0.69
CA ILE A 48 -7.70 -6.27 0.13
C ILE A 48 -7.74 -5.56 1.49
N THR A 49 -8.01 -4.25 1.52
CA THR A 49 -8.19 -3.50 2.78
C THR A 49 -9.26 -4.13 3.65
N PHE A 50 -10.44 -4.44 3.11
CA PHE A 50 -11.55 -4.94 3.91
C PHE A 50 -11.36 -6.39 4.38
N ALA A 51 -10.61 -7.20 3.63
CA ALA A 51 -10.29 -8.58 3.98
C ALA A 51 -9.12 -8.73 4.97
N THR A 52 -8.48 -7.63 5.39
CA THR A 52 -7.28 -7.67 6.23
C THR A 52 -7.45 -6.81 7.49
N GLU A 53 -6.73 -7.20 8.54
CA GLU A 53 -6.62 -6.49 9.82
C GLU A 53 -5.21 -5.90 9.98
N ASN A 54 -5.04 -4.96 10.93
CA ASN A 54 -3.75 -4.34 11.28
C ASN A 54 -3.02 -3.73 10.07
N ILE A 55 -3.70 -2.81 9.38
CA ILE A 55 -3.19 -2.18 8.16
C ILE A 55 -2.29 -0.99 8.54
N PRO A 56 -0.97 -1.04 8.24
CA PRO A 56 -0.04 0.01 8.64
C PRO A 56 -0.11 1.26 7.77
N HIS A 57 -0.82 1.19 6.63
CA HIS A 57 -0.92 2.25 5.64
C HIS A 57 -2.35 2.69 5.34
N SER A 58 -2.48 3.93 4.91
CA SER A 58 -3.72 4.45 4.37
C SER A 58 -3.89 4.10 2.88
N GLN A 59 -5.12 4.22 2.38
CA GLN A 59 -5.39 4.02 0.95
C GLN A 59 -4.69 5.08 0.08
N GLN A 60 -4.53 6.30 0.59
CA GLN A 60 -3.89 7.42 -0.13
C GLN A 60 -2.41 7.15 -0.32
N GLN A 61 -1.73 6.68 0.73
CA GLN A 61 -0.32 6.27 0.65
C GLN A 61 -0.14 5.20 -0.42
N ILE A 62 -1.00 4.17 -0.45
CA ILE A 62 -0.96 3.16 -1.53
C ILE A 62 -1.18 3.79 -2.91
N LEU A 63 -2.14 4.71 -3.06
CA LEU A 63 -2.39 5.36 -4.34
C LEU A 63 -1.20 6.19 -4.84
N VAL A 64 -0.37 6.74 -3.95
CA VAL A 64 0.90 7.39 -4.34
C VAL A 64 1.83 6.40 -5.04
N PHE A 65 2.09 5.25 -4.42
CA PHE A 65 2.94 4.20 -5.00
C PHE A 65 2.35 3.60 -6.27
N VAL A 66 1.04 3.33 -6.28
CA VAL A 66 0.33 2.83 -7.46
C VAL A 66 0.48 3.80 -8.64
N ARG A 67 0.32 5.11 -8.42
CA ARG A 67 0.53 6.11 -9.49
C ARG A 67 1.97 6.11 -9.98
N ALA A 68 2.95 6.02 -9.08
CA ALA A 68 4.35 5.96 -9.45
C ALA A 68 4.63 4.74 -10.34
N ILE A 69 4.16 3.55 -9.95
CA ILE A 69 4.30 2.31 -10.73
C ILE A 69 3.64 2.44 -12.11
N LEU A 70 2.41 2.95 -12.19
CA LEU A 70 1.68 3.09 -13.46
C LEU A 70 2.29 4.15 -14.39
N ARG A 71 3.03 5.12 -13.86
CA ARG A 71 3.76 6.12 -14.66
C ARG A 71 5.08 5.60 -15.19
N THR A 72 5.61 4.50 -14.64
CA THR A 72 6.79 3.85 -15.20
C THR A 72 6.46 3.35 -16.61
N PRO A 73 7.19 3.81 -17.65
CA PRO A 73 6.93 3.38 -19.01
C PRO A 73 7.04 1.86 -19.13
N ARG A 74 6.08 1.23 -19.81
CA ARG A 74 6.13 -0.21 -20.08
C ARG A 74 7.34 -0.60 -20.93
N SER A 75 7.85 0.32 -21.75
CA SER A 75 9.02 0.14 -22.59
C SER A 75 10.36 0.27 -21.86
N SER A 76 10.37 0.75 -20.61
CA SER A 76 11.62 0.75 -19.85
C SER A 76 11.94 -0.67 -19.38
N ASP A 77 13.22 -1.01 -19.31
CA ASP A 77 13.64 -2.26 -18.68
C ASP A 77 13.53 -2.16 -17.15
N GLY A 78 13.55 -3.31 -16.48
CA GLY A 78 13.61 -3.43 -15.03
C GLY A 78 12.30 -3.87 -14.36
N VAL A 79 12.38 -3.96 -13.03
CA VAL A 79 11.37 -4.57 -12.15
C VAL A 79 10.98 -3.59 -11.04
N ILE A 80 9.87 -3.87 -10.35
CA ILE A 80 9.49 -3.17 -9.13
C ILE A 80 9.90 -4.03 -7.94
N VAL A 81 10.63 -3.47 -6.99
CA VAL A 81 11.08 -4.16 -5.76
C VAL A 81 10.39 -3.54 -4.55
N GLU A 82 9.84 -4.39 -3.67
CA GLU A 82 9.44 -4.01 -2.31
C GLU A 82 10.43 -4.64 -1.32
N ALA A 83 11.13 -3.80 -0.58
CA ALA A 83 12.07 -4.22 0.47
C ALA A 83 11.38 -4.09 1.84
N GLY A 84 11.10 -5.22 2.47
CA GLY A 84 10.23 -5.34 3.64
C GLY A 84 8.76 -5.29 3.25
N CYS A 85 8.04 -6.38 3.53
CA CYS A 85 6.64 -6.57 3.17
C CYS A 85 5.71 -6.75 4.37
N PHE A 86 6.26 -6.96 5.57
CA PHE A 86 5.48 -7.16 6.78
C PHE A 86 4.48 -8.33 6.57
N LYS A 87 3.18 -8.07 6.71
CA LYS A 87 2.10 -9.04 6.44
C LYS A 87 1.64 -9.09 4.97
N GLY A 88 2.36 -8.43 4.06
CA GLY A 88 2.12 -8.48 2.61
C GLY A 88 0.90 -7.69 2.12
N ILE A 89 0.28 -6.84 2.95
CA ILE A 89 -0.95 -6.11 2.57
C ILE A 89 -0.65 -5.06 1.49
N SER A 90 0.47 -4.35 1.60
CA SER A 90 0.97 -3.45 0.54
C SER A 90 1.35 -4.26 -0.69
N SER A 91 2.07 -5.36 -0.52
CA SER A 91 2.51 -6.26 -1.61
C SER A 91 1.35 -6.75 -2.47
N ALA A 92 0.29 -7.22 -1.84
CA ALA A 92 -0.93 -7.66 -2.53
C ALA A 92 -1.57 -6.54 -3.37
N LYS A 93 -1.45 -5.29 -2.91
CA LYS A 93 -1.96 -4.11 -3.62
C LYS A 93 -1.03 -3.68 -4.76
N LEU A 94 0.27 -3.59 -4.49
CA LEU A 94 1.29 -3.12 -5.43
C LEU A 94 1.53 -4.13 -6.56
N SER A 95 1.41 -5.43 -6.30
CA SER A 95 1.48 -6.47 -7.33
C SER A 95 0.43 -6.28 -8.45
N ILE A 96 -0.78 -5.81 -8.12
CA ILE A 96 -1.82 -5.53 -9.13
C ILE A 96 -1.41 -4.34 -9.99
N ALA A 97 -0.82 -3.30 -9.40
CA ALA A 97 -0.33 -2.13 -10.13
C ALA A 97 0.87 -2.49 -11.03
N ALA A 98 1.82 -3.27 -10.53
CA ALA A 98 2.96 -3.75 -11.30
C ALA A 98 2.52 -4.60 -12.51
N ALA A 99 1.57 -5.52 -12.30
CA ALA A 99 0.99 -6.31 -13.39
C ALA A 99 0.32 -5.42 -14.46
N LEU A 100 -0.39 -4.37 -14.04
CA LEU A 100 -1.00 -3.40 -14.97
C LEU A 100 0.07 -2.58 -15.73
N ALA A 101 1.16 -2.21 -15.08
CA ALA A 101 2.31 -1.57 -15.71
C ALA A 101 3.11 -2.52 -16.63
N GLY A 102 2.84 -3.83 -16.57
CA GLY A 102 3.61 -4.85 -17.30
C GLY A 102 5.01 -5.04 -16.73
N LYS A 103 5.16 -4.90 -15.40
CA LYS A 103 6.41 -5.06 -14.68
C LYS A 103 6.35 -6.29 -13.79
N GLU A 104 7.49 -6.96 -13.65
CA GLU A 104 7.69 -7.95 -12.59
C GLU A 104 7.72 -7.23 -11.24
N PHE A 105 7.18 -7.91 -10.23
CA PHE A 105 7.13 -7.41 -8.85
C PHE A 105 7.84 -8.40 -7.94
N ILE A 106 8.94 -7.95 -7.35
CA ILE A 106 9.81 -8.75 -6.49
C ILE A 106 9.63 -8.28 -5.05
N ILE A 107 9.34 -9.22 -4.17
CA ILE A 107 9.24 -8.98 -2.73
C ILE A 107 10.52 -9.50 -2.09
N CYS A 108 11.24 -8.61 -1.41
CA CYS A 108 12.44 -8.91 -0.66
C CYS A 108 12.14 -8.70 0.82
N ASP A 109 11.92 -9.78 1.57
CA ASP A 109 11.70 -9.76 3.02
C ASP A 109 12.47 -10.95 3.63
N SER A 110 12.95 -10.81 4.86
CA SER A 110 13.47 -11.94 5.63
C SER A 110 12.36 -12.94 5.96
N PHE A 111 11.12 -12.44 6.09
CA PHE A 111 9.97 -13.14 6.66
C PHE A 111 10.20 -13.58 8.12
N GLU A 112 11.20 -12.99 8.78
CA GLU A 112 11.62 -13.30 10.15
C GLU A 112 11.53 -12.07 11.06
N GLY A 113 11.07 -10.92 10.54
CA GLY A 113 11.07 -9.64 11.24
C GLY A 113 12.43 -8.95 11.17
N LEU A 114 12.63 -7.95 12.01
CA LEU A 114 13.88 -7.21 12.13
C LEU A 114 14.99 -8.15 12.64
N PRO A 115 16.20 -8.14 12.04
CA PRO A 115 17.33 -8.86 12.59
C PRO A 115 17.79 -8.20 13.89
N ASP A 116 18.56 -8.94 14.69
CA ASP A 116 19.36 -8.34 15.75
C ASP A 116 20.24 -7.22 15.16
N ASN A 117 20.24 -6.06 15.82
CA ASN A 117 20.90 -4.86 15.31
C ASN A 117 21.39 -3.97 16.46
N ASP A 118 22.58 -3.41 16.27
CA ASP A 118 23.19 -2.44 17.19
C ASP A 118 22.96 -0.98 16.73
N GLU A 119 21.93 -0.73 15.92
CA GLU A 119 21.67 0.60 15.39
C GLU A 119 21.18 1.53 16.52
N PRO A 120 21.76 2.74 16.67
CA PRO A 120 21.34 3.68 17.71
C PRO A 120 19.98 4.29 17.33
N HIS A 121 18.91 3.66 17.81
CA HIS A 121 17.53 4.09 17.58
C HIS A 121 16.96 4.88 18.77
N ASP A 122 17.57 6.01 19.12
CA ASP A 122 17.12 6.80 20.27
C ASP A 122 15.71 7.38 20.07
N LYS A 123 15.34 7.72 18.82
CA LYS A 123 14.06 8.33 18.45
C LYS A 123 13.64 7.94 17.03
N GLY A 124 12.36 7.67 16.82
CA GLY A 124 11.82 7.52 15.47
C GLY A 124 11.59 8.83 14.73
N ILE A 125 11.02 8.73 13.54
CA ILE A 125 10.75 9.87 12.63
C ILE A 125 9.85 10.96 13.22
N TYR A 126 9.11 10.65 14.30
CA TYR A 126 8.27 11.60 15.03
C TYR A 126 8.90 12.07 16.35
N GLY A 127 10.19 11.82 16.58
CA GLY A 127 10.92 12.21 17.78
C GLY A 127 10.54 11.44 19.05
N ARG A 128 9.73 10.38 18.94
CA ARG A 128 9.33 9.53 20.07
C ARG A 128 10.35 8.42 20.31
N PRO A 129 10.56 8.00 21.57
CA PRO A 129 11.36 6.81 21.86
C PRO A 129 10.79 5.61 21.13
N LEU A 130 11.65 4.82 20.51
CA LEU A 130 11.32 3.56 19.86
C LEU A 130 12.31 2.51 20.31
N THR A 131 11.84 1.29 20.39
CA THR A 131 12.67 0.13 20.65
C THR A 131 12.34 -0.87 19.56
N PHE A 132 13.38 -1.38 18.92
CA PHE A 132 13.29 -2.39 17.88
C PHE A 132 13.99 -3.62 18.42
N ASN A 133 13.22 -4.67 18.70
CA ASN A 133 13.75 -5.95 19.12
C ASN A 133 13.89 -6.86 17.90
N GLU A 134 14.81 -7.83 17.98
CA GLU A 134 14.87 -8.92 17.02
C GLU A 134 13.48 -9.58 16.89
N GLY A 135 13.04 -9.78 15.65
CA GLY A 135 11.74 -10.35 15.31
C GLY A 135 10.57 -9.36 15.28
N ASP A 136 10.77 -8.09 15.65
CA ASP A 136 9.72 -7.05 15.52
C ASP A 136 9.43 -6.75 14.04
N TYR A 137 8.18 -6.36 13.74
CA TYR A 137 7.69 -6.05 12.39
C TYR A 137 6.48 -5.11 12.43
#